data_AF-A0A813KY22-F1
#
_entry.id   AF-A0A813KY22-F1
#
_cell.length_a   1.000
_cell.length_b   1.000
_cell.length_c   1.000
_cell.angle_alpha   90.00
_cell.angle_beta   90.00
_cell.angle_gamma   90.00
#
_symmetry.space_group_name_H-M   'P 1'
#
loop_
_entity.id
_entity.type
_entity.pdbx_description
1 polymer ?
#
loop_
_entity_poly.entity_id
_entity_poly.type
_entity_poly.pdbx_seq_one_letter_code
_entity_poly.pdbx_strand_id
1 'polypeptide(L)'
;MTAVSWWTLIITYAGTQLSRAQTDTSQSAALAADDECTTSDGLHGACAVSALQRRAHRMQAELGENGQQQQCSEEGADCRSTGCCADSTMTCYEKNQFWAGCRESCSPGPYEYDDAMSRTPWSCRVIGTEATTSPAPGPEVPSLEPTSGAPAAASPLLPVTSPIIIRGNLLYEAEKGKRFVAKGIAYNPRNINWKGVDEGPGSQTCKAGQPKFPTLEYTADVTADEHEAEFSEALKVIAKLGANTVRLYNVNPSNSHAKFMNLAASLGIYVLVPLTRMDWGFLPAFPSPDCYEKVLEGYGHVGVNLLTSAKLIVQEFSKYTNTLMFVVANELPVNDKNGFAAYPCVKSLTRDIHRYQASCAEGMRRVPLIYADVDMGAPDRGIIAKYMTCELESPDDAVDAYGLNVYSWCDENYLDEHKRVNFRYSPYQAVLDDFGGYDKPLLFTEFGCNTGVFETACPYPKGRTWPDVPHMFKEMAEVLSGAIAFEYSMEKNQFGIVLTPGFLKGQTEVRLLPSFYALQKAFTENHVSSTWDGLDTHSCSALPSDVAPMAYKHARSVCTSTAVARELQTRHGVEKVVDWHVIPPTPSASVLAAWNATAIGCPAYQVSPEEHQESCCHMSCSH
;
A
#
# COMPACT_ATOMS: atom_id res chain seq x y z
N MET A 1 11.17 -27.79 -55.39
CA MET A 1 10.18 -28.13 -54.34
C MET A 1 9.70 -26.82 -53.76
N THR A 2 8.55 -26.35 -54.23
CA THR A 2 8.17 -24.93 -54.21
C THR A 2 6.69 -24.78 -54.54
N ALA A 3 6.00 -23.87 -53.83
CA ALA A 3 4.73 -23.24 -54.20
C ALA A 3 3.47 -24.17 -54.23
N VAL A 4 2.42 -23.87 -53.44
CA VAL A 4 1.22 -23.04 -53.78
C VAL A 4 0.06 -23.93 -54.28
N SER A 5 -1.08 -24.05 -53.57
CA SER A 5 -2.22 -23.10 -53.41
C SER A 5 -3.17 -23.08 -54.64
N TRP A 6 -4.52 -22.97 -54.55
CA TRP A 6 -5.48 -22.75 -53.44
C TRP A 6 -6.94 -23.16 -53.82
N TRP A 7 -7.78 -23.54 -52.83
CA TRP A 7 -9.26 -23.40 -52.75
C TRP A 7 -10.13 -24.25 -53.73
N THR A 8 -11.48 -24.42 -53.61
CA THR A 8 -12.56 -23.58 -53.02
C THR A 8 -13.86 -24.36 -52.65
N LEU A 9 -14.61 -23.84 -51.65
CA LEU A 9 -16.10 -23.80 -51.48
C LEU A 9 -17.00 -24.99 -50.99
N ILE A 10 -17.53 -24.87 -49.75
CA ILE A 10 -18.95 -24.85 -49.23
C ILE A 10 -20.08 -25.48 -50.15
N ILE A 11 -21.16 -26.20 -49.72
CA ILE A 11 -22.24 -25.93 -48.72
C ILE A 11 -23.09 -27.20 -48.32
N THR A 12 -23.91 -27.11 -47.25
CA THR A 12 -25.22 -27.81 -46.96
C THR A 12 -25.25 -29.33 -46.65
N TYR A 13 -26.14 -29.92 -45.81
CA TYR A 13 -27.06 -29.44 -44.74
C TYR A 13 -27.66 -30.65 -43.96
N ALA A 14 -27.85 -30.58 -42.63
CA ALA A 14 -28.79 -31.44 -41.87
C ALA A 14 -29.01 -30.98 -40.41
N GLY A 15 -30.27 -30.77 -39.98
CA GLY A 15 -30.69 -30.76 -38.56
C GLY A 15 -31.33 -32.11 -38.17
N THR A 16 -31.99 -32.32 -37.02
CA THR A 16 -32.41 -31.47 -35.87
C THR A 16 -33.03 -32.42 -34.79
N GLN A 17 -33.34 -32.13 -33.51
CA GLN A 17 -33.48 -30.91 -32.70
C GLN A 17 -33.02 -31.13 -31.22
N LEU A 18 -32.79 -30.02 -30.50
CA LEU A 18 -33.14 -29.73 -29.09
C LEU A 18 -32.92 -30.75 -27.94
N SER A 19 -32.06 -30.37 -26.99
CA SER A 19 -32.51 -29.93 -25.65
C SER A 19 -31.53 -28.91 -25.05
N ARG A 20 -31.89 -28.24 -23.95
CA ARG A 20 -31.16 -27.06 -23.41
C ARG A 20 -30.01 -27.43 -22.46
N ALA A 21 -28.81 -26.94 -22.76
CA ALA A 21 -27.82 -26.49 -21.78
C ALA A 21 -26.96 -25.39 -22.41
N GLN A 22 -26.94 -24.18 -21.84
CA GLN A 22 -26.04 -23.10 -22.28
C GLN A 22 -24.77 -23.13 -21.42
N THR A 23 -23.68 -23.65 -21.98
CA THR A 23 -22.33 -23.55 -21.39
C THR A 23 -21.64 -22.33 -21.97
N ASP A 24 -21.44 -21.30 -21.16
CA ASP A 24 -20.88 -20.02 -21.59
C ASP A 24 -19.33 -20.08 -21.63
N THR A 25 -18.76 -20.15 -22.83
CA THR A 25 -17.32 -20.25 -23.05
C THR A 25 -16.69 -18.86 -23.23
N SER A 26 -16.53 -18.12 -22.13
CA SER A 26 -16.12 -16.70 -22.14
C SER A 26 -15.20 -16.29 -20.96
N GLN A 27 -14.31 -17.18 -20.49
CA GLN A 27 -13.50 -16.95 -19.27
C GLN A 27 -11.96 -16.97 -19.43
N SER A 28 -11.40 -16.95 -20.64
CA SER A 28 -9.94 -17.17 -20.86
C SER A 28 -9.26 -16.16 -21.78
N ALA A 29 -9.66 -14.87 -21.74
CA ALA A 29 -9.13 -13.83 -22.64
C ALA A 29 -8.98 -12.43 -21.99
N ALA A 30 -8.99 -12.33 -20.65
CA ALA A 30 -9.19 -11.06 -19.93
C ALA A 30 -7.96 -10.52 -19.16
N LEU A 31 -6.75 -11.06 -19.40
CA LEU A 31 -5.51 -10.71 -18.67
C LEU A 31 -4.31 -10.39 -19.59
N ALA A 32 -4.55 -10.09 -20.87
CA ALA A 32 -3.46 -9.86 -21.86
C ALA A 32 -3.84 -8.87 -22.98
N ALA A 33 -4.40 -7.71 -22.64
CA ALA A 33 -4.48 -6.54 -23.52
C ALA A 33 -4.73 -5.27 -22.69
N ASP A 34 -3.85 -4.27 -22.80
CA ASP A 34 -4.10 -2.92 -22.28
C ASP A 34 -4.59 -1.95 -23.38
N ASP A 35 -4.68 -2.46 -24.61
CA ASP A 35 -5.12 -1.81 -25.85
C ASP A 35 -6.50 -2.28 -26.33
N GLU A 36 -7.09 -1.50 -27.26
CA GLU A 36 -8.35 -1.77 -27.97
C GLU A 36 -9.63 -1.95 -27.13
N CYS A 37 -9.99 -0.90 -26.38
CA CYS A 37 -11.41 -0.61 -26.12
C CYS A 37 -12.16 -0.35 -27.44
N THR A 38 -12.80 -1.36 -28.01
CA THR A 38 -13.64 -1.26 -29.22
C THR A 38 -15.09 -0.94 -28.87
N THR A 39 -15.78 -0.18 -29.74
CA THR A 39 -17.05 0.48 -29.43
C THR A 39 -18.26 -0.21 -30.04
N SER A 40 -18.95 -1.08 -29.29
CA SER A 40 -20.32 -1.51 -29.61
C SER A 40 -21.07 -2.12 -28.41
N ASP A 41 -21.47 -1.27 -27.45
CA ASP A 41 -22.89 -1.08 -27.10
C ASP A 41 -23.05 -0.11 -25.91
N GLY A 42 -24.10 0.73 -25.97
CA GLY A 42 -24.20 1.93 -25.14
C GLY A 42 -24.85 1.73 -23.77
N LEU A 43 -24.13 1.16 -22.79
CA LEU A 43 -24.51 1.25 -21.38
C LEU A 43 -23.29 1.27 -20.41
N HIS A 44 -23.02 2.48 -19.88
CA HIS A 44 -22.45 2.75 -18.54
C HIS A 44 -21.19 1.98 -18.08
N GLY A 45 -20.01 2.55 -18.38
CA GLY A 45 -19.01 2.83 -17.34
C GLY A 45 -18.36 1.67 -16.58
N ALA A 46 -18.13 0.51 -17.19
CA ALA A 46 -17.56 -0.67 -16.52
C ALA A 46 -16.14 -1.02 -17.00
N CYS A 47 -15.14 -0.18 -16.69
CA CYS A 47 -13.71 -0.51 -16.78
C CYS A 47 -13.00 -0.07 -15.48
N ALA A 48 -11.91 -0.76 -15.11
CA ALA A 48 -11.23 -0.62 -13.81
C ALA A 48 -12.08 -1.01 -12.57
N VAL A 49 -12.61 -2.25 -12.58
CA VAL A 49 -13.33 -2.85 -11.43
C VAL A 49 -12.65 -4.17 -11.03
N SER A 50 -11.93 -4.15 -9.92
CA SER A 50 -11.24 -5.31 -9.32
C SER A 50 -12.20 -6.35 -8.71
N ALA A 51 -11.66 -7.49 -8.28
CA ALA A 51 -12.45 -8.53 -7.61
C ALA A 51 -13.06 -8.07 -6.27
N LEU A 52 -12.35 -7.21 -5.53
CA LEU A 52 -12.82 -6.55 -4.31
C LEU A 52 -14.00 -5.60 -4.57
N GLN A 53 -13.89 -4.75 -5.61
CA GLN A 53 -14.99 -3.86 -6.03
C GLN A 53 -16.25 -4.66 -6.40
N ARG A 54 -16.11 -5.81 -7.06
CA ARG A 54 -17.22 -6.76 -7.32
C ARG A 54 -17.77 -7.45 -6.06
N ARG A 55 -17.15 -7.29 -4.89
CA ARG A 55 -17.65 -7.80 -3.60
C ARG A 55 -18.42 -6.72 -2.83
N ALA A 56 -17.88 -5.49 -2.77
CA ALA A 56 -18.52 -4.34 -2.15
C ALA A 56 -19.92 -4.05 -2.73
N HIS A 57 -20.03 -4.00 -4.07
CA HIS A 57 -21.33 -3.77 -4.73
C HIS A 57 -22.38 -4.86 -4.48
N ARG A 58 -21.98 -6.11 -4.16
CA ARG A 58 -22.93 -7.17 -3.80
C ARG A 58 -23.48 -6.99 -2.37
N MET A 59 -22.64 -6.56 -1.43
CA MET A 59 -23.08 -6.29 -0.05
C MET A 59 -24.03 -5.09 0.05
N GLN A 60 -23.86 -4.07 -0.81
CA GLN A 60 -24.81 -2.95 -0.88
C GLN A 60 -26.18 -3.36 -1.49
N ALA A 61 -26.20 -4.32 -2.43
CA ALA A 61 -27.44 -4.76 -3.06
C ALA A 61 -28.36 -5.55 -2.11
N GLU A 62 -27.80 -6.26 -1.13
CA GLU A 62 -28.55 -7.12 -0.19
C GLU A 62 -29.17 -6.35 1.00
N LEU A 63 -28.84 -5.08 1.19
CA LEU A 63 -29.38 -4.20 2.24
C LEU A 63 -30.42 -3.18 1.72
N GLY A 64 -30.79 -3.25 0.44
CA GLY A 64 -31.65 -2.25 -0.23
C GLY A 64 -33.15 -2.33 0.09
N GLU A 65 -33.65 -3.43 0.68
CA GLU A 65 -35.08 -3.67 0.86
C GLU A 65 -35.45 -4.11 2.29
N ASN A 66 -35.55 -3.15 3.23
CA ASN A 66 -36.62 -3.03 4.23
C ASN A 66 -36.41 -1.81 5.13
N GLY A 67 -37.37 -0.88 5.16
CA GLY A 67 -37.33 0.30 6.03
C GLY A 67 -38.34 0.21 7.18
N GLN A 68 -37.94 0.63 8.39
CA GLN A 68 -38.85 0.89 9.51
C GLN A 68 -38.50 2.22 10.19
N GLN A 69 -39.51 2.86 10.78
CA GLN A 69 -39.41 4.17 11.43
C GLN A 69 -39.07 4.00 12.92
N GLN A 70 -38.31 4.95 13.48
CA GLN A 70 -37.83 4.92 14.87
C GLN A 70 -38.80 5.66 15.79
N GLN A 71 -39.11 5.09 16.96
CA GLN A 71 -40.02 5.68 17.97
C GLN A 71 -39.25 6.46 19.05
N CYS A 72 -39.89 7.49 19.61
CA CYS A 72 -39.38 8.32 20.70
C CYS A 72 -39.73 7.75 22.09
N SER A 73 -39.08 8.24 23.15
CA SER A 73 -39.31 7.76 24.53
C SER A 73 -40.49 8.47 25.22
N GLU A 74 -41.26 7.72 26.00
CA GLU A 74 -42.37 8.25 26.83
C GLU A 74 -41.87 9.08 28.03
N GLU A 75 -42.78 9.77 28.74
CA GLU A 75 -42.46 10.54 29.95
C GLU A 75 -41.67 9.72 30.98
N GLY A 76 -40.59 10.30 31.51
CA GLY A 76 -39.74 9.68 32.53
C GLY A 76 -38.89 8.49 32.08
N ALA A 77 -39.15 7.91 30.89
CA ALA A 77 -38.35 6.84 30.32
C ALA A 77 -36.98 7.35 29.83
N ASP A 78 -35.99 6.45 29.77
CA ASP A 78 -34.66 6.82 29.27
C ASP A 78 -34.73 7.17 27.78
N CYS A 79 -34.19 8.33 27.45
CA CYS A 79 -34.24 8.94 26.13
C CYS A 79 -32.84 9.14 25.51
N ARG A 80 -31.77 8.64 26.16
CA ARG A 80 -30.39 8.71 25.62
C ARG A 80 -30.23 8.00 24.26
N SER A 81 -31.00 6.94 24.02
CA SER A 81 -30.95 6.13 22.79
C SER A 81 -31.92 6.58 21.69
N THR A 82 -32.99 7.28 22.05
CA THR A 82 -34.00 7.80 21.11
C THR A 82 -33.74 9.25 20.72
N GLY A 83 -33.17 10.06 21.61
CA GLY A 83 -32.88 11.48 21.39
C GLY A 83 -34.13 12.36 21.23
N CYS A 84 -35.31 11.84 21.54
CA CYS A 84 -36.59 12.53 21.39
C CYS A 84 -37.64 11.97 22.36
N CYS A 85 -38.63 12.80 22.68
CA CYS A 85 -39.75 12.47 23.54
C CYS A 85 -41.03 12.27 22.72
N ALA A 86 -41.90 11.35 23.17
CA ALA A 86 -43.17 11.05 22.52
C ALA A 86 -44.17 12.21 22.65
N ASP A 87 -44.18 12.88 23.81
CA ASP A 87 -44.81 14.19 23.98
C ASP A 87 -43.84 15.30 23.54
N SER A 88 -44.29 16.16 22.62
CA SER A 88 -43.50 17.26 22.05
C SER A 88 -43.39 18.50 22.95
N THR A 89 -44.08 18.53 24.09
CA THR A 89 -43.88 19.52 25.15
C THR A 89 -42.70 19.15 26.07
N MET A 90 -42.25 17.89 26.03
CA MET A 90 -41.16 17.39 26.85
C MET A 90 -39.82 17.40 26.12
N THR A 91 -38.75 17.62 26.87
CA THR A 91 -37.38 17.61 26.37
C THR A 91 -36.60 16.46 27.03
N CYS A 92 -35.72 15.81 26.28
CA CYS A 92 -34.83 14.79 26.83
C CYS A 92 -33.72 15.46 27.63
N TYR A 93 -33.83 15.43 28.96
CA TYR A 93 -32.84 15.99 29.88
C TYR A 93 -31.96 14.90 30.47
N GLU A 94 -30.65 15.05 30.33
CA GLU A 94 -29.68 14.18 30.96
C GLU A 94 -29.71 14.33 32.50
N LYS A 95 -29.70 13.18 33.18
CA LYS A 95 -29.39 13.12 34.61
C LYS A 95 -27.88 13.03 34.78
N ASN A 96 -27.30 11.98 34.23
CA ASN A 96 -25.86 11.73 34.22
C ASN A 96 -25.52 10.79 33.04
N GLN A 97 -24.25 10.43 32.86
CA GLN A 97 -23.81 9.55 31.75
C GLN A 97 -24.56 8.20 31.65
N PHE A 98 -25.19 7.73 32.74
CA PHE A 98 -25.94 6.48 32.79
C PHE A 98 -27.47 6.63 32.71
N TRP A 99 -28.04 7.85 32.64
CA TRP A 99 -29.49 8.07 32.55
C TRP A 99 -29.88 9.46 32.00
N ALA A 100 -30.87 9.53 31.11
CA ALA A 100 -31.64 10.75 30.82
C ALA A 100 -33.13 10.49 31.03
N GLY A 101 -33.97 11.52 30.98
CA GLY A 101 -35.43 11.34 31.03
C GLY A 101 -36.17 12.42 30.27
N CYS A 102 -37.25 12.03 29.60
CA CYS A 102 -38.21 12.96 29.01
C CYS A 102 -39.01 13.66 30.11
N ARG A 103 -38.88 14.99 30.19
CA ARG A 103 -39.53 15.85 31.21
C ARG A 103 -39.87 17.21 30.62
N GLU A 104 -40.89 17.88 31.12
CA GLU A 104 -41.19 19.29 30.77
C GLU A 104 -40.07 20.26 31.22
N SER A 105 -39.39 19.95 32.33
CA SER A 105 -38.33 20.79 32.89
C SER A 105 -37.33 19.99 33.75
N CYS A 106 -36.15 20.58 33.96
CA CYS A 106 -35.07 20.00 34.76
C CYS A 106 -34.30 21.10 35.50
N SER A 107 -34.01 20.88 36.78
CA SER A 107 -33.18 21.76 37.63
C SER A 107 -31.90 21.03 38.03
N PRO A 108 -30.70 21.58 37.77
CA PRO A 108 -29.45 20.89 38.09
C PRO A 108 -29.27 20.57 39.58
N GLY A 109 -28.75 19.39 39.88
CA GLY A 109 -28.58 18.87 41.24
C GLY A 109 -29.47 17.65 41.57
N PRO A 110 -29.37 17.10 42.79
CA PRO A 110 -30.12 15.90 43.18
C PRO A 110 -31.60 16.22 43.35
N TYR A 111 -32.48 15.48 42.68
CA TYR A 111 -33.93 15.72 42.72
C TYR A 111 -34.54 15.01 43.95
N GLU A 112 -35.24 15.76 44.81
CA GLU A 112 -35.66 15.29 46.14
C GLU A 112 -36.70 14.16 46.12
N TYR A 113 -37.33 13.90 44.98
CA TYR A 113 -38.28 12.81 44.78
C TYR A 113 -37.67 11.55 44.15
N ASP A 114 -36.39 11.57 43.74
CA ASP A 114 -35.66 10.37 43.32
C ASP A 114 -35.45 9.42 44.52
N ASP A 115 -35.48 8.10 44.29
CA ASP A 115 -35.20 7.13 45.37
C ASP A 115 -33.78 7.27 45.94
N ALA A 116 -33.57 6.76 47.15
CA ALA A 116 -32.33 6.97 47.91
C ALA A 116 -31.05 6.39 47.27
N MET A 117 -31.16 5.43 46.33
CA MET A 117 -30.02 4.92 45.56
C MET A 117 -29.83 5.69 44.25
N SER A 118 -30.93 6.08 43.59
CA SER A 118 -30.87 6.78 42.30
C SER A 118 -30.72 8.30 42.39
N ARG A 119 -30.73 8.91 43.60
CA ARG A 119 -30.63 10.36 43.89
C ARG A 119 -29.23 10.97 43.60
N THR A 120 -28.71 10.66 42.43
CA THR A 120 -27.57 11.32 41.80
C THR A 120 -28.00 12.69 41.23
N PRO A 121 -27.09 13.67 41.13
CA PRO A 121 -27.43 14.98 40.58
C PRO A 121 -27.80 14.88 39.10
N TRP A 122 -28.80 15.66 38.68
CA TRP A 122 -29.11 15.90 37.28
C TRP A 122 -28.17 16.96 36.70
N SER A 123 -27.63 16.72 35.50
CA SER A 123 -26.88 17.70 34.71
C SER A 123 -27.81 18.65 33.94
N CYS A 124 -29.01 18.19 33.60
CA CYS A 124 -30.02 18.88 32.79
C CYS A 124 -29.51 19.33 31.41
N ARG A 125 -28.49 18.64 30.88
CA ARG A 125 -28.07 18.79 29.48
C ARG A 125 -29.16 18.25 28.56
N VAL A 126 -29.62 19.07 27.62
CA VAL A 126 -30.58 18.67 26.58
C VAL A 126 -29.92 17.72 25.59
N ILE A 127 -30.65 16.69 25.17
CA ILE A 127 -30.25 15.74 24.12
C ILE A 127 -31.22 15.89 22.95
N GLY A 128 -30.88 16.73 21.96
CA GLY A 128 -31.60 16.86 20.68
C GLY A 128 -31.64 18.27 20.06
N THR A 129 -31.41 18.35 18.74
CA THR A 129 -31.55 19.53 17.83
C THR A 129 -30.61 20.74 18.04
N GLU A 130 -30.41 21.56 16.98
CA GLU A 130 -29.20 22.41 16.76
C GLU A 130 -29.46 23.93 16.65
N ALA A 131 -28.44 24.77 16.88
CA ALA A 131 -28.05 25.89 15.98
C ALA A 131 -26.75 26.66 16.39
N THR A 132 -26.04 27.16 15.37
CA THR A 132 -24.76 27.90 15.25
C THR A 132 -24.56 29.23 16.01
N THR A 133 -23.29 29.60 16.30
CA THR A 133 -22.63 30.92 15.95
C THR A 133 -21.14 31.01 16.39
N SER A 134 -20.39 32.03 15.91
CA SER A 134 -18.97 32.35 16.25
C SER A 134 -18.65 33.84 16.00
N PRO A 135 -17.75 34.50 16.78
CA PRO A 135 -16.61 35.22 16.17
C PRO A 135 -15.28 35.26 17.01
N ALA A 136 -14.21 35.83 16.42
CA ALA A 136 -12.84 36.05 16.97
C ALA A 136 -12.61 37.56 17.39
N PRO A 137 -11.40 38.20 17.55
CA PRO A 137 -9.98 37.73 17.41
C PRO A 137 -8.87 38.33 18.35
N GLY A 138 -7.64 37.74 18.31
CA GLY A 138 -6.30 38.39 18.50
C GLY A 138 -5.82 38.81 19.93
N PRO A 139 -4.57 39.31 20.13
CA PRO A 139 -3.44 39.45 19.17
C PRO A 139 -1.98 39.15 19.69
N GLU A 140 -1.03 39.10 18.74
CA GLU A 140 0.40 39.57 18.79
C GLU A 140 1.57 38.89 19.56
N VAL A 141 2.79 39.38 19.28
CA VAL A 141 4.12 38.71 19.28
C VAL A 141 5.25 39.70 19.67
N PRO A 142 6.40 39.23 20.21
CA PRO A 142 7.69 39.92 20.07
C PRO A 142 8.81 39.05 19.44
N SER A 143 9.86 39.69 18.94
CA SER A 143 10.97 39.09 18.15
C SER A 143 12.36 39.54 18.63
N LEU A 144 13.43 38.88 18.15
CA LEU A 144 14.69 39.46 17.62
C LEU A 144 15.80 38.41 17.37
N GLU A 145 16.76 38.74 16.50
CA GLU A 145 17.97 37.96 16.13
C GLU A 145 19.26 38.76 16.51
N PRO A 146 20.45 38.59 15.89
CA PRO A 146 21.27 37.38 15.63
C PRO A 146 22.71 37.52 16.19
N THR A 147 23.51 36.43 16.18
CA THR A 147 24.99 36.50 16.23
C THR A 147 25.67 35.48 15.31
N SER A 148 26.81 35.83 14.74
CA SER A 148 27.52 35.05 13.71
C SER A 148 28.81 34.37 14.20
N GLY A 149 29.29 33.35 13.46
CA GLY A 149 30.59 32.73 13.69
C GLY A 149 30.83 31.48 12.85
N ALA A 150 31.52 31.62 11.72
CA ALA A 150 31.91 30.50 10.85
C ALA A 150 33.40 30.59 10.48
N PRO A 151 34.10 29.45 10.40
CA PRO A 151 35.29 29.34 9.57
C PRO A 151 35.32 28.09 8.67
N ALA A 152 35.99 28.25 7.51
CA ALA A 152 36.55 27.20 6.64
C ALA A 152 35.63 26.08 6.10
N ALA A 153 35.49 26.04 4.78
CA ALA A 153 34.72 25.03 4.06
C ALA A 153 35.34 23.62 4.17
N ALA A 154 34.53 22.67 4.63
CA ALA A 154 34.53 21.32 4.07
C ALA A 154 33.56 21.29 2.86
N SER A 155 33.75 20.34 1.94
CA SER A 155 32.72 20.05 0.93
C SER A 155 31.42 19.68 1.63
N PRO A 156 30.24 20.13 1.16
CA PRO A 156 28.97 19.74 1.74
C PRO A 156 28.74 18.25 1.47
N LEU A 157 29.01 17.42 2.48
CA LEU A 157 28.33 16.14 2.61
C LEU A 157 26.83 16.46 2.63
N LEU A 158 26.08 15.89 1.69
CA LEU A 158 24.62 15.87 1.76
C LEU A 158 24.22 15.25 3.11
N PRO A 159 23.10 15.68 3.74
CA PRO A 159 22.68 15.07 4.99
C PRO A 159 22.42 13.58 4.74
N VAL A 160 23.32 12.73 5.27
CA VAL A 160 23.22 11.29 5.15
C VAL A 160 22.00 10.88 5.96
N THR A 161 21.02 10.30 5.29
CA THR A 161 19.93 9.57 5.92
C THR A 161 20.52 8.42 6.72
N SER A 162 20.19 8.30 8.00
CA SER A 162 20.53 7.10 8.77
C SER A 162 19.81 5.89 8.15
N PRO A 163 20.43 4.70 8.06
CA PRO A 163 19.72 3.49 7.63
C PRO A 163 18.45 3.27 8.46
N ILE A 164 17.39 2.78 7.81
CA ILE A 164 16.21 2.28 8.53
C ILE A 164 16.39 0.79 8.78
N ILE A 165 16.20 0.38 10.02
CA ILE A 165 16.40 -1.00 10.48
C ILE A 165 15.18 -1.53 11.22
N ILE A 166 15.05 -2.85 11.23
CA ILE A 166 13.94 -3.55 11.89
C ILE A 166 14.33 -3.90 13.34
N ARG A 167 13.43 -3.66 14.28
CA ARG A 167 13.49 -4.18 15.66
C ARG A 167 12.09 -4.66 16.05
N GLY A 168 11.96 -5.95 16.36
CA GLY A 168 10.64 -6.60 16.44
C GLY A 168 9.85 -6.42 15.14
N ASN A 169 8.58 -6.04 15.24
CA ASN A 169 7.69 -5.77 14.11
C ASN A 169 7.68 -4.29 13.69
N LEU A 170 8.65 -3.49 14.11
CA LEU A 170 8.68 -2.04 13.89
C LEU A 170 10.00 -1.58 13.25
N LEU A 171 9.94 -0.42 12.60
CA LEU A 171 11.04 0.23 11.89
C LEU A 171 11.59 1.42 12.67
N TYR A 172 12.91 1.61 12.63
CA TYR A 172 13.63 2.65 13.37
C TYR A 172 14.79 3.28 12.57
N GLU A 173 15.07 4.57 12.82
CA GLU A 173 16.32 5.23 12.40
C GLU A 173 17.50 4.66 13.20
N ALA A 174 18.53 4.10 12.54
CA ALA A 174 19.58 3.32 13.18
C ALA A 174 20.43 4.11 14.20
N GLU A 175 20.90 5.31 13.84
CA GLU A 175 21.72 6.18 14.71
C GLU A 175 20.98 6.67 15.97
N LYS A 176 19.65 6.72 15.94
CA LYS A 176 18.83 7.54 16.86
C LYS A 176 17.77 6.77 17.62
N GLY A 177 17.51 5.51 17.26
CA GLY A 177 16.44 4.70 17.87
C GLY A 177 15.05 5.30 17.69
N LYS A 178 14.85 6.18 16.71
CA LYS A 178 13.62 6.93 16.49
C LYS A 178 12.65 6.10 15.64
N ARG A 179 11.37 6.03 16.01
CA ARG A 179 10.35 5.23 15.32
C ARG A 179 10.14 5.77 13.90
N PHE A 180 10.57 4.98 12.92
CA PHE A 180 10.33 5.28 11.51
C PHE A 180 8.95 4.78 11.09
N VAL A 181 8.17 5.64 10.44
CA VAL A 181 6.89 5.28 9.82
C VAL A 181 6.87 5.84 8.40
N ALA A 182 6.61 4.98 7.42
CA ALA A 182 6.50 5.39 6.03
C ALA A 182 5.26 6.27 5.82
N LYS A 183 5.49 7.54 5.46
CA LYS A 183 4.53 8.46 4.82
C LYS A 183 4.87 8.43 3.33
N GLY A 184 4.28 7.50 2.60
CA GLY A 184 4.74 7.15 1.26
C GLY A 184 3.87 7.67 0.12
N ILE A 185 4.45 7.71 -1.07
CA ILE A 185 3.75 7.87 -2.35
C ILE A 185 4.34 6.90 -3.40
N ALA A 186 3.50 6.29 -4.22
CA ALA A 186 3.92 5.51 -5.37
C ALA A 186 4.39 6.44 -6.50
N TYR A 187 5.55 6.15 -7.11
CA TYR A 187 6.15 6.99 -8.15
C TYR A 187 6.52 6.15 -9.38
N ASN A 188 5.76 6.32 -10.46
CA ASN A 188 5.93 5.61 -11.72
C ASN A 188 5.37 6.39 -12.94
N PRO A 189 5.65 7.72 -13.09
CA PRO A 189 5.01 8.54 -14.11
C PRO A 189 5.19 7.99 -15.52
N ARG A 190 4.11 8.02 -16.31
CA ARG A 190 4.11 7.62 -17.72
C ARG A 190 3.96 8.79 -18.68
N ASN A 191 3.50 9.95 -18.19
CA ASN A 191 3.19 11.10 -19.03
C ASN A 191 2.21 10.74 -20.16
N ILE A 192 1.14 10.01 -19.81
CA ILE A 192 0.07 9.61 -20.74
C ILE A 192 -1.17 10.48 -20.53
N ASN A 193 -1.59 11.16 -21.60
CA ASN A 193 -2.88 11.87 -21.60
C ASN A 193 -4.00 10.86 -21.91
N TRP A 194 -4.86 10.56 -20.93
CA TRP A 194 -5.93 9.56 -21.09
C TRP A 194 -7.18 10.12 -21.81
N LYS A 195 -7.94 9.23 -22.46
CA LYS A 195 -9.16 9.53 -23.23
C LYS A 195 -10.16 10.44 -22.52
N GLY A 196 -10.34 10.28 -21.21
CA GLY A 196 -11.22 11.12 -20.38
C GLY A 196 -10.84 12.61 -20.29
N VAL A 197 -9.73 13.03 -20.91
CA VAL A 197 -9.32 14.43 -21.04
C VAL A 197 -9.93 15.10 -22.30
N ASP A 198 -10.30 14.32 -23.34
CA ASP A 198 -10.83 14.81 -24.63
C ASP A 198 -12.20 14.22 -25.05
N GLU A 199 -12.70 13.16 -24.40
CA GLU A 199 -14.01 12.55 -24.75
C GLU A 199 -15.23 13.40 -24.35
N GLY A 200 -15.49 14.46 -25.12
CA GLY A 200 -16.75 15.19 -25.08
C GLY A 200 -16.75 16.45 -25.96
N PRO A 201 -17.57 16.55 -27.02
CA PRO A 201 -17.75 17.77 -27.82
C PRO A 201 -18.53 18.83 -27.01
N GLY A 202 -17.87 19.38 -25.99
CA GLY A 202 -18.46 20.21 -24.96
C GLY A 202 -17.51 20.48 -23.78
N SER A 203 -16.47 19.66 -23.56
CA SER A 203 -15.45 19.94 -22.53
C SER A 203 -14.67 21.21 -22.89
N GLN A 204 -14.88 22.27 -22.10
CA GLN A 204 -14.10 23.51 -22.20
C GLN A 204 -12.93 23.55 -21.21
N THR A 205 -12.94 22.69 -20.18
CA THR A 205 -12.09 22.77 -18.98
C THR A 205 -10.92 21.80 -18.96
N CYS A 206 -11.03 20.65 -19.64
CA CYS A 206 -9.90 19.77 -19.94
C CYS A 206 -9.82 19.55 -21.45
N LYS A 207 -8.58 19.58 -21.96
CA LYS A 207 -8.18 19.21 -23.33
C LYS A 207 -6.75 18.69 -23.22
N ALA A 208 -6.40 17.63 -23.95
CA ALA A 208 -5.07 17.06 -23.84
C ALA A 208 -3.99 18.08 -24.25
N GLY A 209 -2.92 18.14 -23.46
CA GLY A 209 -1.75 18.93 -23.79
C GLY A 209 -0.74 18.16 -24.61
N GLN A 210 0.51 18.56 -24.52
CA GLN A 210 1.67 17.82 -24.99
C GLN A 210 2.60 17.71 -23.78
N PRO A 211 2.82 16.51 -23.22
CA PRO A 211 3.66 16.34 -22.04
C PRO A 211 5.06 16.95 -22.21
N LYS A 212 5.58 17.55 -21.13
CA LYS A 212 6.90 18.21 -21.09
C LYS A 212 8.06 17.23 -21.25
N PHE A 213 7.85 16.02 -20.76
CA PHE A 213 8.78 14.89 -20.84
C PHE A 213 8.19 13.81 -21.77
N PRO A 214 9.01 12.91 -22.34
CA PRO A 214 8.50 11.83 -23.18
C PRO A 214 7.42 11.00 -22.48
N THR A 215 6.46 10.50 -23.25
CA THR A 215 5.61 9.39 -22.81
C THR A 215 6.47 8.15 -22.61
N LEU A 216 6.27 7.44 -21.50
CA LEU A 216 7.09 6.30 -21.08
C LEU A 216 6.29 5.00 -21.07
N GLU A 217 6.97 3.90 -21.34
CA GLU A 217 6.41 2.56 -21.47
C GLU A 217 6.05 1.88 -20.15
N TYR A 218 5.28 0.77 -20.25
CA TYR A 218 5.02 -0.19 -19.16
C TYR A 218 6.28 -0.51 -18.31
N THR A 219 7.44 -0.56 -18.97
CA THR A 219 8.71 -1.06 -18.40
C THR A 219 9.81 -0.01 -18.32
N ALA A 220 9.46 1.28 -18.32
CA ALA A 220 10.43 2.37 -18.18
C ALA A 220 11.02 2.47 -16.75
N ASP A 221 12.22 3.06 -16.65
CA ASP A 221 12.89 3.39 -15.39
C ASP A 221 12.85 4.91 -15.17
N VAL A 222 11.87 5.37 -14.39
CA VAL A 222 11.62 6.79 -14.08
C VAL A 222 12.67 7.41 -13.13
N THR A 223 13.70 6.66 -12.75
CA THR A 223 14.70 7.03 -11.73
C THR A 223 16.14 7.04 -12.22
N ALA A 224 16.42 6.54 -13.44
CA ALA A 224 17.74 6.60 -14.05
C ALA A 224 18.20 8.06 -14.24
N ASP A 225 19.50 8.32 -14.08
CA ASP A 225 20.13 9.65 -14.06
C ASP A 225 19.92 10.53 -15.32
N GLU A 226 19.37 9.96 -16.39
CA GLU A 226 18.92 10.66 -17.61
C GLU A 226 17.56 11.38 -17.43
N HIS A 227 16.70 10.90 -16.53
CA HIS A 227 15.41 11.50 -16.16
C HIS A 227 15.51 12.59 -15.07
N GLU A 228 16.72 13.09 -14.79
CA GLU A 228 16.99 14.06 -13.71
C GLU A 228 16.07 15.28 -13.72
N ALA A 229 15.77 15.84 -14.90
CA ALA A 229 14.92 17.02 -15.04
C ALA A 229 13.46 16.76 -14.59
N GLU A 230 13.00 15.52 -14.68
CA GLU A 230 11.65 15.10 -14.32
C GLU A 230 11.56 14.73 -12.83
N PHE A 231 12.39 13.78 -12.38
CA PHE A 231 12.35 13.37 -10.97
C PHE A 231 12.80 14.48 -10.01
N SER A 232 13.62 15.44 -10.46
CA SER A 232 14.00 16.59 -9.63
C SER A 232 12.89 17.64 -9.49
N GLU A 233 11.87 17.62 -10.33
CA GLU A 233 10.62 18.37 -10.12
C GLU A 233 9.73 17.58 -9.15
N ALA A 234 9.56 16.27 -9.40
CA ALA A 234 8.71 15.39 -8.60
C ALA A 234 9.16 15.23 -7.14
N LEU A 235 10.43 14.90 -6.87
CA LEU A 235 10.92 14.68 -5.50
C LEU A 235 10.75 15.91 -4.60
N LYS A 236 10.82 17.13 -5.16
CA LYS A 236 10.56 18.38 -4.41
C LYS A 236 9.08 18.55 -4.08
N VAL A 237 8.19 18.12 -4.97
CA VAL A 237 6.73 18.08 -4.72
C VAL A 237 6.39 16.99 -3.70
N ILE A 238 7.07 15.85 -3.73
CA ILE A 238 6.93 14.74 -2.77
C ILE A 238 7.44 15.14 -1.38
N ALA A 239 8.58 15.84 -1.27
CA ALA A 239 9.03 16.42 -0.01
C ALA A 239 8.02 17.45 0.54
N LYS A 240 7.46 18.30 -0.35
CA LYS A 240 6.40 19.27 0.00
C LYS A 240 5.10 18.59 0.48
N LEU A 241 4.79 17.38 0.02
CA LEU A 241 3.66 16.56 0.47
C LEU A 241 3.80 16.14 1.95
N GLY A 242 5.00 16.24 2.55
CA GLY A 242 5.31 15.66 3.85
C GLY A 242 5.53 14.14 3.79
N ALA A 243 5.77 13.61 2.58
CA ALA A 243 6.12 12.22 2.37
C ALA A 243 7.62 12.00 2.61
N ASN A 244 7.97 10.93 3.31
CA ASN A 244 9.34 10.49 3.58
C ASN A 244 9.71 9.19 2.85
N THR A 245 8.80 8.64 2.05
CA THR A 245 8.98 7.35 1.37
C THR A 245 8.47 7.41 -0.06
N VAL A 246 9.17 6.76 -0.99
CA VAL A 246 8.73 6.55 -2.38
C VAL A 246 8.77 5.06 -2.68
N ARG A 247 7.75 4.55 -3.38
CA ARG A 247 7.76 3.19 -3.95
C ARG A 247 7.95 3.23 -5.46
N LEU A 248 8.93 2.48 -5.94
CA LEU A 248 9.21 2.25 -7.36
C LEU A 248 8.64 0.90 -7.80
N TYR A 249 8.36 0.78 -9.10
CA TYR A 249 7.70 -0.41 -9.69
C TYR A 249 8.52 -1.08 -10.80
N ASN A 250 9.50 -0.37 -11.37
CA ASN A 250 10.47 -0.92 -12.31
C ASN A 250 11.76 -0.08 -12.26
N VAL A 251 12.93 -0.73 -12.25
CA VAL A 251 14.27 -0.10 -12.31
C VAL A 251 15.20 -0.93 -13.19
N ASN A 252 16.16 -0.29 -13.86
CA ASN A 252 17.13 -0.92 -14.75
C ASN A 252 18.55 -0.77 -14.19
N PRO A 253 19.14 -1.78 -13.52
CA PRO A 253 20.44 -1.66 -12.84
C PRO A 253 21.65 -1.55 -13.80
N SER A 254 21.43 -1.52 -15.11
CA SER A 254 22.44 -1.12 -16.10
C SER A 254 22.60 0.41 -16.17
N ASN A 255 21.62 1.17 -15.66
CA ASN A 255 21.64 2.62 -15.55
C ASN A 255 22.12 3.04 -14.14
N SER A 256 22.61 4.27 -14.00
CA SER A 256 22.94 4.88 -12.70
C SER A 256 21.71 5.56 -12.10
N HIS A 257 21.51 5.41 -10.80
CA HIS A 257 20.43 6.05 -10.02
C HIS A 257 20.96 7.08 -9.01
N ALA A 258 22.26 7.40 -9.09
CA ALA A 258 22.95 8.18 -8.08
C ALA A 258 22.36 9.57 -7.84
N LYS A 259 21.89 10.26 -8.88
CA LYS A 259 21.26 11.57 -8.71
C LYS A 259 19.88 11.46 -8.05
N PHE A 260 19.08 10.45 -8.43
CA PHE A 260 17.77 10.19 -7.82
C PHE A 260 17.91 9.88 -6.34
N MET A 261 18.77 8.91 -6.00
CA MET A 261 18.96 8.44 -4.64
C MET A 261 19.58 9.52 -3.74
N ASN A 262 20.58 10.26 -4.23
CA ASN A 262 21.17 11.38 -3.48
C ASN A 262 20.20 12.55 -3.27
N LEU A 263 19.38 12.89 -4.29
CA LEU A 263 18.37 13.94 -4.14
C LEU A 263 17.28 13.52 -3.15
N ALA A 264 16.79 12.28 -3.25
CA ALA A 264 15.85 11.71 -2.30
C ALA A 264 16.41 11.74 -0.87
N ALA A 265 17.65 11.27 -0.64
CA ALA A 265 18.30 11.31 0.67
C ALA A 265 18.40 12.74 1.22
N SER A 266 18.81 13.70 0.38
CA SER A 266 18.92 15.12 0.77
C SER A 266 17.58 15.79 1.12
N LEU A 267 16.46 15.16 0.75
CA LEU A 267 15.09 15.56 1.06
C LEU A 267 14.47 14.72 2.19
N GLY A 268 15.21 13.78 2.78
CA GLY A 268 14.71 12.85 3.81
C GLY A 268 13.79 11.75 3.27
N ILE A 269 13.88 11.45 1.96
CA ILE A 269 13.05 10.48 1.26
C ILE A 269 13.80 9.14 1.12
N TYR A 270 13.17 8.10 1.65
CA TYR A 270 13.55 6.70 1.55
C TYR A 270 12.84 6.00 0.39
N VAL A 271 13.38 4.88 -0.10
CA VAL A 271 12.93 4.25 -1.35
C VAL A 271 12.68 2.75 -1.17
N LEU A 272 11.48 2.28 -1.54
CA LEU A 272 11.20 0.86 -1.80
C LEU A 272 11.53 0.55 -3.26
N VAL A 273 12.43 -0.41 -3.48
CA VAL A 273 12.98 -0.76 -4.79
C VAL A 273 12.54 -2.17 -5.19
N PRO A 274 11.98 -2.41 -6.38
CA PRO A 274 11.52 -3.73 -6.80
C PRO A 274 12.69 -4.61 -7.28
N LEU A 275 12.68 -5.91 -6.94
CA LEU A 275 13.63 -6.89 -7.46
C LEU A 275 13.18 -7.56 -8.76
N THR A 276 11.86 -7.56 -9.01
CA THR A 276 11.28 -8.00 -10.27
C THR A 276 11.09 -6.82 -11.23
N ARG A 277 11.50 -7.01 -12.49
CA ARG A 277 11.10 -6.14 -13.60
C ARG A 277 9.99 -6.81 -14.42
N MET A 278 9.49 -6.13 -15.44
CA MET A 278 8.50 -6.67 -16.38
C MET A 278 9.06 -7.04 -17.75
N ASP A 279 10.24 -6.52 -18.12
CA ASP A 279 10.92 -6.77 -19.40
C ASP A 279 11.95 -7.91 -19.33
N TRP A 280 12.81 -7.91 -18.31
CA TRP A 280 13.76 -9.01 -18.05
C TRP A 280 14.08 -9.17 -16.56
N GLY A 281 14.02 -10.41 -16.08
CA GLY A 281 14.07 -10.71 -14.65
C GLY A 281 12.72 -10.53 -13.96
N PHE A 282 11.65 -10.98 -14.62
CA PHE A 282 10.32 -11.09 -14.03
C PHE A 282 10.15 -12.43 -13.29
N LEU A 283 9.29 -12.43 -12.27
CA LEU A 283 8.85 -13.65 -11.57
C LEU A 283 7.45 -14.02 -12.08
N PRO A 284 7.30 -15.03 -12.95
CA PRO A 284 5.99 -15.42 -13.48
C PRO A 284 5.12 -16.12 -12.44
N ALA A 285 3.81 -15.91 -12.52
CA ALA A 285 2.79 -16.60 -11.74
C ALA A 285 2.59 -18.09 -12.13
N PHE A 286 3.64 -18.80 -12.59
CA PHE A 286 3.57 -20.22 -12.91
C PHE A 286 3.59 -21.09 -11.64
N PRO A 287 2.95 -22.28 -11.62
CA PRO A 287 3.02 -23.19 -10.47
C PRO A 287 4.43 -23.76 -10.23
N SER A 288 4.93 -23.70 -8.99
CA SER A 288 6.23 -24.26 -8.58
C SER A 288 6.50 -25.68 -9.13
N PRO A 289 7.73 -26.00 -9.61
CA PRO A 289 8.91 -25.13 -9.68
C PRO A 289 9.00 -24.30 -10.97
N ASP A 290 8.01 -24.34 -11.87
CA ASP A 290 8.05 -23.67 -13.18
C ASP A 290 8.34 -22.15 -13.08
N CYS A 291 7.93 -21.49 -11.99
CA CYS A 291 8.24 -20.08 -11.75
C CYS A 291 9.72 -19.77 -11.46
N TYR A 292 10.59 -20.79 -11.40
CA TYR A 292 12.03 -20.64 -11.18
C TYR A 292 12.87 -21.53 -12.11
N GLU A 293 12.48 -22.80 -12.32
CA GLU A 293 13.27 -23.78 -13.09
C GLU A 293 12.96 -23.79 -14.60
N LYS A 294 11.87 -23.19 -15.05
CA LYS A 294 11.43 -23.30 -16.45
C LYS A 294 12.41 -22.58 -17.39
N VAL A 295 12.69 -23.23 -18.52
CA VAL A 295 13.32 -22.59 -19.68
C VAL A 295 12.22 -22.18 -20.64
N LEU A 296 12.19 -20.90 -20.99
CA LEU A 296 11.27 -20.32 -21.96
C LEU A 296 12.00 -20.06 -23.28
N GLU A 297 11.34 -20.30 -24.41
CA GLU A 297 11.87 -19.97 -25.73
C GLU A 297 12.09 -18.45 -25.86
N GLY A 298 13.19 -18.04 -26.50
CA GLY A 298 13.60 -16.63 -26.62
C GLY A 298 14.14 -15.97 -25.34
N TYR A 299 13.68 -16.38 -24.15
CA TYR A 299 14.05 -15.77 -22.86
C TYR A 299 15.12 -16.55 -22.08
N GLY A 300 15.13 -17.89 -22.15
CA GLY A 300 16.03 -18.74 -21.38
C GLY A 300 15.47 -19.16 -20.01
N HIS A 301 16.35 -19.48 -19.07
CA HIS A 301 15.99 -20.04 -17.75
C HIS A 301 15.48 -18.95 -16.80
N VAL A 302 14.24 -19.09 -16.33
CA VAL A 302 13.52 -18.06 -15.56
C VAL A 302 14.28 -17.62 -14.31
N GLY A 303 14.63 -18.55 -13.42
CA GLY A 303 15.33 -18.27 -12.17
C GLY A 303 16.73 -17.69 -12.37
N VAL A 304 17.46 -18.07 -13.43
CA VAL A 304 18.77 -17.46 -13.74
C VAL A 304 18.59 -15.99 -14.10
N ASN A 305 17.68 -15.66 -15.02
CA ASN A 305 17.40 -14.27 -15.41
C ASN A 305 16.90 -13.43 -14.22
N LEU A 306 15.94 -13.97 -13.47
CA LEU A 306 15.34 -13.34 -12.29
C LEU A 306 16.40 -13.08 -11.20
N LEU A 307 17.17 -14.10 -10.82
CA LEU A 307 18.19 -13.95 -9.78
C LEU A 307 19.36 -13.07 -10.25
N THR A 308 19.74 -13.09 -11.53
CA THR A 308 20.73 -12.13 -12.05
C THR A 308 20.20 -10.69 -11.98
N SER A 309 19.00 -10.43 -12.47
CA SER A 309 18.39 -9.09 -12.45
C SER A 309 18.28 -8.56 -11.02
N ALA A 310 17.70 -9.36 -10.11
CA ALA A 310 17.56 -9.00 -8.71
C ALA A 310 18.92 -8.73 -8.03
N LYS A 311 19.97 -9.52 -8.33
CA LYS A 311 21.32 -9.27 -7.78
C LYS A 311 21.93 -7.96 -8.29
N LEU A 312 21.76 -7.64 -9.57
CA LEU A 312 22.23 -6.36 -10.14
C LEU A 312 21.48 -5.17 -9.50
N ILE A 313 20.17 -5.30 -9.23
CA ILE A 313 19.39 -4.28 -8.50
C ILE A 313 19.89 -4.14 -7.05
N VAL A 314 20.16 -5.24 -6.36
CA VAL A 314 20.72 -5.23 -5.00
C VAL A 314 22.10 -4.56 -4.98
N GLN A 315 22.98 -4.84 -5.95
CA GLN A 315 24.27 -4.16 -6.09
C GLN A 315 24.12 -2.65 -6.27
N GLU A 316 23.23 -2.19 -7.16
CA GLU A 316 23.11 -0.75 -7.43
C GLU A 316 22.50 0.00 -6.24
N PHE A 317 21.48 -0.55 -5.60
CA PHE A 317 20.70 0.20 -4.61
C PHE A 317 21.13 0.02 -3.14
N SER A 318 21.76 -1.09 -2.75
CA SER A 318 22.09 -1.32 -1.31
C SER A 318 23.12 -0.36 -0.74
N LYS A 319 24.00 0.21 -1.58
CA LYS A 319 25.00 1.23 -1.22
C LYS A 319 24.42 2.55 -0.72
N TYR A 320 23.14 2.84 -0.99
CA TYR A 320 22.48 4.04 -0.49
C TYR A 320 21.76 3.73 0.83
N THR A 321 22.01 4.53 1.86
CA THR A 321 21.36 4.35 3.18
C THR A 321 19.84 4.56 3.13
N ASN A 322 19.34 5.38 2.19
CA ASN A 322 17.91 5.61 2.01
C ASN A 322 17.16 4.53 1.21
N THR A 323 17.83 3.47 0.73
CA THR A 323 17.12 2.27 0.23
C THR A 323 16.51 1.54 1.43
N LEU A 324 15.18 1.66 1.61
CA LEU A 324 14.46 1.19 2.78
C LEU A 324 14.31 -0.33 2.77
N MET A 325 13.72 -0.86 1.70
CA MET A 325 13.45 -2.28 1.52
C MET A 325 13.48 -2.66 0.04
N PHE A 326 13.79 -3.91 -0.24
CA PHE A 326 13.63 -4.50 -1.57
C PHE A 326 12.31 -5.28 -1.67
N VAL A 327 11.46 -4.92 -2.64
CA VAL A 327 10.20 -5.61 -2.91
C VAL A 327 10.49 -6.86 -3.75
N VAL A 328 10.39 -8.04 -3.14
CA VAL A 328 10.78 -9.33 -3.74
C VAL A 328 9.86 -9.71 -4.91
N ALA A 329 8.56 -9.47 -4.75
CA ALA A 329 7.53 -9.64 -5.78
C ALA A 329 6.28 -8.82 -5.41
N ASN A 330 5.38 -8.63 -6.38
CA ASN A 330 4.10 -7.93 -6.22
C ASN A 330 2.93 -8.80 -6.68
N GLU A 331 1.89 -8.93 -5.84
CA GLU A 331 0.52 -9.35 -6.18
C GLU A 331 0.39 -10.53 -7.17
N LEU A 332 1.14 -11.62 -6.95
CA LEU A 332 1.14 -12.75 -7.90
C LEU A 332 -0.25 -13.33 -8.22
N PRO A 333 -1.23 -13.40 -7.28
CA PRO A 333 -2.61 -13.81 -7.58
C PRO A 333 -3.39 -12.89 -8.54
N VAL A 334 -2.97 -11.64 -8.72
CA VAL A 334 -3.60 -10.68 -9.64
C VAL A 334 -3.14 -10.91 -11.08
N ASN A 335 -1.86 -11.31 -11.24
CA ASN A 335 -1.26 -11.58 -12.56
C ASN A 335 -1.84 -12.86 -13.21
N ASP A 336 -2.00 -13.93 -12.42
CA ASP A 336 -2.78 -15.11 -12.81
C ASP A 336 -3.22 -15.89 -11.56
N LYS A 337 -4.31 -16.66 -11.68
CA LYS A 337 -4.79 -17.59 -10.63
C LYS A 337 -3.71 -18.55 -10.13
N ASN A 338 -2.77 -18.97 -10.98
CA ASN A 338 -1.66 -19.83 -10.60
C ASN A 338 -0.61 -19.13 -9.71
N GLY A 339 -0.73 -17.82 -9.47
CA GLY A 339 0.10 -17.08 -8.50
C GLY A 339 0.07 -17.68 -7.09
N PHE A 340 -1.05 -18.25 -6.67
CA PHE A 340 -1.17 -19.02 -5.41
C PHE A 340 -0.27 -20.27 -5.36
N ALA A 341 0.20 -20.78 -6.51
CA ALA A 341 1.20 -21.84 -6.61
C ALA A 341 2.61 -21.33 -6.97
N ALA A 342 2.76 -20.02 -7.22
CA ALA A 342 4.05 -19.38 -7.48
C ALA A 342 4.76 -18.90 -6.21
N TYR A 343 4.05 -18.76 -5.09
CA TYR A 343 4.62 -18.33 -3.81
C TYR A 343 5.88 -19.07 -3.32
N PRO A 344 6.08 -20.40 -3.56
CA PRO A 344 7.35 -21.05 -3.26
C PRO A 344 8.57 -20.44 -3.97
N CYS A 345 8.38 -19.92 -5.19
CA CYS A 345 9.42 -19.22 -5.94
C CYS A 345 9.74 -17.83 -5.37
N VAL A 346 8.78 -17.19 -4.68
CA VAL A 346 9.04 -15.95 -3.91
C VAL A 346 10.00 -16.27 -2.77
N LYS A 347 9.72 -17.32 -1.97
CA LYS A 347 10.62 -17.74 -0.88
C LYS A 347 12.00 -18.19 -1.38
N SER A 348 12.10 -18.84 -2.55
CA SER A 348 13.40 -19.11 -3.19
C SER A 348 14.16 -17.84 -3.57
N LEU A 349 13.49 -16.83 -4.13
CA LEU A 349 14.13 -15.54 -4.44
C LEU A 349 14.56 -14.80 -3.18
N THR A 350 13.71 -14.76 -2.13
CA THR A 350 14.04 -14.22 -0.82
C THR A 350 15.31 -14.88 -0.26
N ARG A 351 15.33 -16.21 -0.22
CA ARG A 351 16.47 -17.04 0.22
C ARG A 351 17.75 -16.74 -0.54
N ASP A 352 17.67 -16.71 -1.86
CA ASP A 352 18.84 -16.59 -2.73
C ASP A 352 19.38 -15.15 -2.78
N ILE A 353 18.56 -14.14 -2.44
CA ILE A 353 18.98 -12.75 -2.23
C ILE A 353 19.51 -12.52 -0.81
N HIS A 354 18.89 -13.06 0.24
CA HIS A 354 19.43 -13.02 1.60
C HIS A 354 20.83 -13.66 1.69
N ARG A 355 21.02 -14.81 1.03
CA ARG A 355 22.34 -15.46 0.90
C ARG A 355 23.31 -14.67 0.04
N TYR A 356 22.84 -13.95 -0.98
CA TYR A 356 23.70 -13.07 -1.77
C TYR A 356 24.21 -11.88 -0.96
N GLN A 357 23.33 -11.17 -0.26
CA GLN A 357 23.73 -10.10 0.66
C GLN A 357 24.67 -10.62 1.77
N ALA A 358 24.50 -11.88 2.21
CA ALA A 358 25.40 -12.53 3.15
C ALA A 358 26.80 -12.81 2.58
N SER A 359 26.89 -13.28 1.34
CA SER A 359 28.19 -13.55 0.68
C SER A 359 29.05 -12.31 0.45
N CYS A 360 28.49 -11.11 0.65
CA CYS A 360 29.12 -9.81 0.38
C CYS A 360 29.30 -8.96 1.65
N ALA A 361 29.46 -9.58 2.82
CA ALA A 361 29.51 -8.90 4.10
C ALA A 361 30.60 -7.81 4.22
N GLU A 362 31.73 -7.95 3.54
CA GLU A 362 32.83 -6.96 3.55
C GLU A 362 32.55 -5.67 2.75
N GLY A 363 31.40 -5.54 2.08
CA GLY A 363 31.09 -4.34 1.30
C GLY A 363 29.63 -4.01 1.01
N MET A 364 28.69 -4.92 1.26
CA MET A 364 27.26 -4.70 1.02
C MET A 364 26.50 -4.43 2.32
N ARG A 365 25.68 -3.37 2.36
CA ARG A 365 24.69 -3.18 3.43
C ARG A 365 23.56 -4.18 3.24
N ARG A 366 23.13 -4.83 4.32
CA ARG A 366 22.01 -5.76 4.30
C ARG A 366 20.70 -4.96 4.25
N VAL A 367 20.03 -4.94 3.10
CA VAL A 367 18.72 -4.27 2.96
C VAL A 367 17.62 -5.30 3.23
N PRO A 368 16.61 -4.99 4.07
CA PRO A 368 15.53 -5.92 4.36
C PRO A 368 14.65 -6.22 3.14
N LEU A 369 14.10 -7.44 3.09
CA LEU A 369 13.22 -7.92 2.04
C LEU A 369 11.74 -7.84 2.44
N ILE A 370 10.89 -7.32 1.54
CA ILE A 370 9.43 -7.24 1.70
C ILE A 370 8.72 -7.93 0.53
N TYR A 371 7.64 -8.68 0.80
CA TYR A 371 6.71 -9.12 -0.25
C TYR A 371 5.47 -8.21 -0.24
N ALA A 372 5.06 -7.68 -1.39
CA ALA A 372 3.85 -6.88 -1.53
C ALA A 372 2.69 -7.75 -2.05
N ASP A 373 1.68 -7.98 -1.23
CA ASP A 373 0.52 -8.81 -1.55
C ASP A 373 -0.76 -7.98 -1.75
N VAL A 374 -1.72 -8.55 -2.48
CA VAL A 374 -3.05 -7.95 -2.67
C VAL A 374 -3.91 -8.23 -1.43
N ASP A 375 -4.69 -7.25 -0.96
CA ASP A 375 -5.63 -7.49 0.15
C ASP A 375 -6.82 -8.38 -0.26
N MET A 376 -6.63 -9.70 -0.23
CA MET A 376 -7.71 -10.67 -0.47
C MET A 376 -8.71 -10.76 0.70
N GLY A 377 -8.44 -10.08 1.83
CA GLY A 377 -9.19 -10.18 3.07
C GLY A 377 -8.96 -11.49 3.84
N ALA A 378 -9.60 -11.61 5.00
CA ALA A 378 -9.55 -12.80 5.84
C ALA A 378 -10.35 -13.99 5.23
N PRO A 379 -9.89 -15.24 5.40
CA PRO A 379 -8.67 -15.64 6.12
C PRO A 379 -7.40 -15.59 5.25
N ASP A 380 -7.54 -15.41 3.94
CA ASP A 380 -6.49 -15.69 2.94
C ASP A 380 -5.26 -14.80 3.12
N ARG A 381 -5.48 -13.51 3.36
CA ARG A 381 -4.45 -12.54 3.75
C ARG A 381 -3.57 -13.04 4.91
N GLY A 382 -4.19 -13.53 5.99
CA GLY A 382 -3.48 -14.06 7.15
C GLY A 382 -2.80 -15.42 6.91
N ILE A 383 -3.25 -16.17 5.90
CA ILE A 383 -2.63 -17.44 5.47
C ILE A 383 -1.37 -17.19 4.63
N ILE A 384 -1.40 -16.18 3.75
CA ILE A 384 -0.27 -15.80 2.90
C ILE A 384 0.80 -15.09 3.74
N ALA A 385 0.40 -14.15 4.61
CA ALA A 385 1.28 -13.43 5.51
C ALA A 385 2.18 -14.36 6.35
N LYS A 386 1.57 -15.34 7.02
CA LYS A 386 2.29 -16.34 7.85
C LYS A 386 3.21 -17.23 7.03
N TYR A 387 2.87 -17.54 5.79
CA TYR A 387 3.73 -18.35 4.91
C TYR A 387 4.97 -17.57 4.43
N MET A 388 4.80 -16.30 4.09
CA MET A 388 5.90 -15.46 3.62
C MET A 388 6.93 -15.19 4.72
N THR A 389 6.49 -14.98 5.96
CA THR A 389 7.35 -14.60 7.09
C THR A 389 7.84 -15.75 7.96
N CYS A 390 7.33 -16.97 7.79
CA CYS A 390 7.87 -18.16 8.45
C CYS A 390 9.17 -18.68 7.80
N GLU A 391 9.93 -19.46 8.56
CA GLU A 391 11.18 -20.11 8.15
C GLU A 391 10.86 -21.57 7.70
N LEU A 392 11.21 -21.97 6.47
CA LEU A 392 10.99 -23.35 5.95
C LEU A 392 12.26 -24.21 5.96
N GLU A 393 13.24 -23.82 5.14
CA GLU A 393 14.57 -24.43 5.05
C GLU A 393 15.54 -23.71 6.00
N SER A 394 15.37 -22.39 6.16
CA SER A 394 16.29 -21.50 6.87
C SER A 394 15.67 -20.11 7.10
N PRO A 395 16.20 -19.29 8.03
CA PRO A 395 15.80 -17.89 8.17
C PRO A 395 15.86 -17.08 6.87
N ASP A 396 16.75 -17.46 5.94
CA ASP A 396 16.90 -16.79 4.64
C ASP A 396 15.61 -16.80 3.80
N ASP A 397 14.76 -17.83 3.90
CA ASP A 397 13.58 -17.94 3.03
C ASP A 397 12.35 -17.17 3.53
N ALA A 398 12.40 -16.64 4.75
CA ALA A 398 11.42 -15.72 5.31
C ALA A 398 11.65 -14.30 4.78
N VAL A 399 10.59 -13.57 4.41
CA VAL A 399 10.71 -12.11 4.22
C VAL A 399 10.82 -11.41 5.58
N ASP A 400 11.55 -10.30 5.63
CA ASP A 400 11.74 -9.53 6.85
C ASP A 400 10.48 -8.74 7.22
N ALA A 401 9.78 -8.21 6.20
CA ALA A 401 8.56 -7.43 6.34
C ALA A 401 7.46 -7.93 5.38
N TYR A 402 6.21 -7.59 5.67
CA TYR A 402 5.05 -7.91 4.83
C TYR A 402 4.37 -6.63 4.34
N GLY A 403 4.06 -6.59 3.04
CA GLY A 403 3.39 -5.49 2.38
C GLY A 403 1.97 -5.87 1.97
N LEU A 404 1.03 -4.96 2.16
CA LEU A 404 -0.33 -5.09 1.62
C LEU A 404 -0.70 -3.90 0.74
N ASN A 405 -1.35 -4.20 -0.38
CA ASN A 405 -2.01 -3.22 -1.23
C ASN A 405 -3.48 -3.11 -0.81
N VAL A 406 -3.81 -2.08 -0.02
CA VAL A 406 -5.06 -1.99 0.76
C VAL A 406 -5.99 -0.88 0.26
N TYR A 407 -6.86 -1.24 -0.68
CA TYR A 407 -7.86 -0.35 -1.28
C TYR A 407 -9.27 -0.46 -0.67
N SER A 408 -9.41 -1.05 0.53
CA SER A 408 -10.71 -1.38 1.11
C SER A 408 -11.47 -0.20 1.74
N TRP A 409 -10.79 0.87 2.16
CA TRP A 409 -11.41 2.08 2.72
C TRP A 409 -11.88 3.02 1.60
N CYS A 410 -13.18 2.98 1.27
CA CYS A 410 -13.78 3.73 0.14
C CYS A 410 -14.85 4.77 0.55
N ASP A 411 -15.07 4.97 1.86
CA ASP A 411 -16.05 5.93 2.38
C ASP A 411 -15.40 7.01 3.26
N GLU A 412 -15.98 8.21 3.29
CA GLU A 412 -15.54 9.31 4.18
C GLU A 412 -15.66 8.95 5.66
N ASN A 413 -16.69 8.17 6.03
CA ASN A 413 -17.06 7.92 7.42
C ASN A 413 -17.59 6.49 7.61
N TYR A 414 -16.87 5.66 8.37
CA TYR A 414 -17.44 4.42 8.92
C TYR A 414 -18.09 4.74 10.27
N LEU A 415 -19.41 4.57 10.32
CA LEU A 415 -20.24 5.03 11.43
C LEU A 415 -20.65 3.89 12.36
N ASP A 416 -20.71 4.19 13.65
CA ASP A 416 -21.38 3.33 14.63
C ASP A 416 -22.91 3.47 14.59
N GLU A 417 -23.60 2.65 15.38
CA GLU A 417 -25.06 2.66 15.56
C GLU A 417 -25.64 4.02 16.05
N HIS A 418 -24.79 4.92 16.57
CA HIS A 418 -25.14 6.28 16.99
C HIS A 418 -24.78 7.34 15.93
N LYS A 419 -24.42 6.92 14.71
CA LYS A 419 -23.99 7.75 13.57
C LYS A 419 -22.70 8.55 13.83
N ARG A 420 -21.79 8.05 14.66
CA ARG A 420 -20.48 8.66 14.95
C ARG A 420 -19.37 7.91 14.22
N VAL A 421 -18.37 8.63 13.72
CA VAL A 421 -17.17 8.02 13.10
C VAL A 421 -16.46 7.14 14.11
N ASN A 422 -16.23 5.87 13.75
CA ASN A 422 -15.67 4.88 14.66
C ASN A 422 -14.85 3.84 13.89
N PHE A 423 -13.53 3.82 14.13
CA PHE A 423 -12.58 2.93 13.47
C PHE A 423 -12.99 1.45 13.52
N ARG A 424 -13.69 1.01 14.57
CA ARG A 424 -14.17 -0.37 14.73
C ARG A 424 -15.08 -0.86 13.60
N TYR A 425 -15.79 0.05 12.92
CA TYR A 425 -16.69 -0.26 11.82
C TYR A 425 -16.01 -0.07 10.44
N SER A 426 -14.74 0.33 10.43
CA SER A 426 -13.93 0.44 9.21
C SER A 426 -13.42 -0.93 8.74
N PRO A 427 -13.12 -1.11 7.44
CA PRO A 427 -12.48 -2.31 6.94
C PRO A 427 -11.08 -2.54 7.53
N TYR A 428 -10.44 -1.50 8.06
CA TYR A 428 -9.11 -1.59 8.65
C TYR A 428 -9.13 -2.20 10.06
N GLN A 429 -10.26 -2.24 10.77
CA GLN A 429 -10.40 -3.02 12.00
C GLN A 429 -10.12 -4.50 11.73
N ALA A 430 -10.62 -5.06 10.61
CA ALA A 430 -10.35 -6.45 10.24
C ALA A 430 -8.88 -6.70 9.87
N VAL A 431 -8.13 -5.67 9.45
CA VAL A 431 -6.67 -5.77 9.27
C VAL A 431 -5.96 -5.76 10.62
N LEU A 432 -6.38 -4.89 11.54
CA LEU A 432 -5.85 -4.84 12.91
C LEU A 432 -6.10 -6.15 13.67
N ASP A 433 -7.27 -6.76 13.49
CA ASP A 433 -7.64 -8.05 14.11
C ASP A 433 -6.79 -9.22 13.56
N ASP A 434 -6.50 -9.25 12.26
CA ASP A 434 -5.63 -10.25 11.62
C ASP A 434 -4.15 -10.11 12.04
N PHE A 435 -3.65 -8.88 12.16
CA PHE A 435 -2.22 -8.58 12.33
C PHE A 435 -1.80 -8.13 13.73
N GLY A 436 -2.72 -7.99 14.69
CA GLY A 436 -2.41 -7.48 16.04
C GLY A 436 -1.24 -8.17 16.75
N GLY A 437 -1.08 -9.49 16.56
CA GLY A 437 0.04 -10.27 17.12
C GLY A 437 1.17 -10.61 16.15
N TYR A 438 1.28 -9.93 15.01
CA TYR A 438 2.18 -10.28 13.90
C TYR A 438 3.62 -9.82 14.15
N ASP A 439 4.57 -10.75 14.02
CA ASP A 439 5.96 -10.62 14.48
C ASP A 439 6.90 -9.85 13.54
N LYS A 440 6.46 -9.51 12.32
CA LYS A 440 7.22 -8.77 11.31
C LYS A 440 6.58 -7.40 11.00
N PRO A 441 7.33 -6.39 10.52
CA PRO A 441 6.75 -5.13 10.08
C PRO A 441 5.70 -5.31 9.00
N LEU A 442 4.49 -4.81 9.26
CA LEU A 442 3.46 -4.61 8.25
C LEU A 442 3.61 -3.20 7.65
N LEU A 443 3.59 -3.09 6.33
CA LEU A 443 3.42 -1.82 5.61
C LEU A 443 2.22 -1.94 4.67
N PHE A 444 1.49 -0.84 4.48
CA PHE A 444 0.59 -0.74 3.31
C PHE A 444 1.42 -0.26 2.12
N THR A 445 1.87 -1.20 1.30
CA THR A 445 2.72 -0.96 0.13
C THR A 445 1.99 -0.21 -0.98
N GLU A 446 0.66 -0.21 -0.96
CA GLU A 446 -0.25 0.73 -1.63
C GLU A 446 -1.48 0.99 -0.75
N PHE A 447 -2.07 2.18 -0.82
CA PHE A 447 -3.40 2.45 -0.28
C PHE A 447 -4.13 3.62 -0.96
N GLY A 448 -5.41 3.77 -0.61
CA GLY A 448 -6.27 4.91 -0.91
C GLY A 448 -7.26 4.62 -2.05
N CYS A 449 -8.46 4.15 -1.72
CA CYS A 449 -9.51 3.86 -2.71
C CYS A 449 -9.92 5.12 -3.51
N ASN A 450 -10.11 5.01 -4.83
CA ASN A 450 -10.51 6.13 -5.70
C ASN A 450 -11.93 5.98 -6.29
N THR A 451 -12.80 5.17 -5.66
CA THR A 451 -14.17 4.89 -6.13
C THR A 451 -15.23 5.65 -5.32
N GLY A 452 -16.47 5.71 -5.82
CA GLY A 452 -17.60 6.29 -5.11
C GLY A 452 -17.39 7.75 -4.74
N VAL A 453 -17.35 8.06 -3.45
CA VAL A 453 -17.13 9.43 -2.95
C VAL A 453 -15.75 9.99 -3.28
N PHE A 454 -14.79 9.13 -3.64
CA PHE A 454 -13.40 9.49 -3.92
C PHE A 454 -13.04 9.59 -5.42
N GLU A 455 -14.00 9.41 -6.32
CA GLU A 455 -13.79 9.45 -7.77
C GLU A 455 -13.15 10.77 -8.25
N THR A 456 -12.03 10.63 -8.97
CA THR A 456 -11.14 11.73 -9.34
C THR A 456 -11.09 11.91 -10.86
N ALA A 457 -12.07 12.62 -11.41
CA ALA A 457 -12.22 12.88 -12.85
C ALA A 457 -12.11 14.37 -13.21
N CYS A 458 -11.85 14.68 -14.48
CA CYS A 458 -11.89 16.04 -15.04
C CYS A 458 -13.22 16.75 -14.65
N PRO A 459 -13.23 18.04 -14.23
CA PRO A 459 -12.12 19.01 -14.20
C PRO A 459 -11.21 18.95 -12.95
N TYR A 460 -11.25 17.84 -12.23
CA TYR A 460 -10.60 17.58 -10.93
C TYR A 460 -11.07 18.54 -9.81
N PRO A 461 -12.41 18.71 -9.60
CA PRO A 461 -12.95 19.58 -8.54
C PRO A 461 -12.95 18.91 -7.15
N LYS A 462 -12.77 17.59 -7.11
CA LYS A 462 -12.83 16.70 -5.94
C LYS A 462 -11.84 15.53 -6.14
N GLY A 463 -11.71 14.71 -5.11
CA GLY A 463 -10.97 13.45 -5.09
C GLY A 463 -10.82 12.96 -3.65
N ARG A 464 -9.90 12.03 -3.42
CA ARG A 464 -9.60 11.44 -2.11
C ARG A 464 -9.31 12.48 -1.02
N THR A 465 -9.97 12.32 0.14
CA THR A 465 -9.82 13.16 1.34
C THR A 465 -8.92 12.54 2.42
N TRP A 466 -8.62 11.24 2.31
CA TRP A 466 -7.70 10.48 3.17
C TRP A 466 -8.11 10.39 4.66
N PRO A 467 -9.36 9.99 4.97
CA PRO A 467 -9.85 9.82 6.35
C PRO A 467 -9.26 8.60 7.06
N ASP A 468 -8.63 7.69 6.31
CA ASP A 468 -7.90 6.51 6.77
C ASP A 468 -6.54 6.86 7.39
N VAL A 469 -5.81 7.81 6.80
CA VAL A 469 -4.46 8.22 7.22
C VAL A 469 -4.36 8.58 8.72
N PRO A 470 -5.28 9.37 9.32
CA PRO A 470 -5.24 9.66 10.76
C PRO A 470 -5.25 8.42 11.67
N HIS A 471 -5.88 7.31 11.25
CA HIS A 471 -5.97 6.08 12.03
C HIS A 471 -4.70 5.21 11.93
N MET A 472 -3.97 5.32 10.82
CA MET A 472 -2.66 4.68 10.64
C MET A 472 -1.63 5.12 11.69
N PHE A 473 -1.72 6.38 12.16
CA PHE A 473 -0.85 6.95 13.19
C PHE A 473 -1.42 6.83 14.61
N LYS A 474 -2.59 6.19 14.78
CA LYS A 474 -3.31 6.07 16.06
C LYS A 474 -3.68 4.61 16.33
N GLU A 475 -4.87 4.17 15.95
CA GLU A 475 -5.39 2.83 16.22
C GLU A 475 -4.52 1.70 15.63
N MET A 476 -3.78 1.97 14.54
CA MET A 476 -2.91 0.98 13.89
C MET A 476 -1.41 1.13 14.20
N ALA A 477 -1.00 2.13 15.01
CA ALA A 477 0.42 2.51 15.15
C ALA A 477 1.33 1.42 15.74
N GLU A 478 0.78 0.50 16.53
CA GLU A 478 1.50 -0.65 17.12
C GLU A 478 1.75 -1.78 16.11
N VAL A 479 1.10 -1.77 14.95
CA VAL A 479 1.15 -2.86 13.96
C VAL A 479 1.69 -2.37 12.62
N LEU A 480 1.27 -1.17 12.19
CA LEU A 480 1.58 -0.61 10.89
C LEU A 480 2.84 0.26 10.97
N SER A 481 3.87 -0.09 10.19
CA SER A 481 5.10 0.70 10.02
C SER A 481 5.03 1.71 8.86
N GLY A 482 3.82 2.00 8.40
CA GLY A 482 3.51 3.08 7.46
C GLY A 482 2.74 2.62 6.24
N ALA A 483 2.42 3.58 5.38
CA ALA A 483 1.55 3.40 4.23
C ALA A 483 1.98 4.27 3.05
N ILE A 484 1.82 3.75 1.84
CA ILE A 484 2.28 4.37 0.59
C ILE A 484 1.09 4.67 -0.31
N ALA A 485 0.74 5.94 -0.47
CA ALA A 485 -0.41 6.36 -1.25
C ALA A 485 -0.21 6.04 -2.74
N PHE A 486 -1.20 5.43 -3.38
CA PHE A 486 -1.16 5.15 -4.83
C PHE A 486 -1.98 6.19 -5.60
N GLU A 487 -1.45 7.05 -6.46
CA GLU A 487 -0.06 7.29 -6.81
C GLU A 487 0.21 8.78 -7.09
N TYR A 488 1.44 9.13 -7.44
CA TYR A 488 1.87 10.50 -7.68
C TYR A 488 1.16 11.14 -8.90
N SER A 489 1.36 10.60 -10.11
CA SER A 489 0.90 11.19 -11.37
C SER A 489 -0.50 10.71 -11.78
N MET A 490 -1.24 11.58 -12.47
CA MET A 490 -2.54 11.27 -13.06
C MET A 490 -2.37 10.49 -14.36
N GLU A 491 -2.66 9.20 -14.32
CA GLU A 491 -2.61 8.30 -15.47
C GLU A 491 -4.02 7.73 -15.81
N LYS A 492 -4.09 6.76 -16.73
CA LYS A 492 -5.30 6.04 -17.18
C LYS A 492 -6.23 5.54 -16.06
N ASN A 493 -5.66 5.21 -14.91
CA ASN A 493 -6.33 4.60 -13.75
C ASN A 493 -7.04 5.60 -12.81
N GLN A 494 -6.88 6.92 -13.03
CA GLN A 494 -7.45 7.99 -12.21
C GLN A 494 -7.05 7.98 -10.72
N PHE A 495 -5.87 7.46 -10.37
CA PHE A 495 -5.36 7.51 -9.00
C PHE A 495 -4.54 8.76 -8.66
N GLY A 496 -3.90 9.40 -9.65
CA GLY A 496 -2.92 10.48 -9.40
C GLY A 496 -3.37 11.63 -8.50
N ILE A 497 -2.42 12.18 -7.74
CA ILE A 497 -2.62 13.40 -6.93
C ILE A 497 -2.06 14.67 -7.60
N VAL A 498 -1.28 14.55 -8.67
CA VAL A 498 -0.85 15.67 -9.51
C VAL A 498 -1.07 15.41 -11.00
N LEU A 499 -1.27 16.46 -11.79
CA LEU A 499 -1.12 16.41 -13.25
C LEU A 499 0.34 16.78 -13.58
N THR A 500 1.05 15.94 -14.34
CA THR A 500 2.43 16.27 -14.78
C THR A 500 2.42 17.43 -15.79
N PRO A 501 3.56 18.13 -15.97
CA PRO A 501 3.59 19.27 -16.87
C PRO A 501 3.27 18.87 -18.32
N GLY A 502 2.40 19.63 -18.98
CA GLY A 502 1.92 19.33 -20.33
C GLY A 502 0.76 18.32 -20.41
N PHE A 503 0.27 17.80 -19.28
CA PHE A 503 -0.90 16.91 -19.25
C PHE A 503 -2.16 17.60 -19.80
N LEU A 504 -2.48 18.80 -19.29
CA LEU A 504 -3.50 19.68 -19.89
C LEU A 504 -2.90 20.68 -20.89
N LYS A 505 -3.69 21.05 -21.90
CA LYS A 505 -3.30 22.05 -22.90
C LYS A 505 -2.95 23.40 -22.27
N GLY A 506 -1.69 23.80 -22.39
CA GLY A 506 -1.16 25.07 -21.85
C GLY A 506 -0.60 24.98 -20.42
N GLN A 507 -0.57 23.79 -19.81
CA GLN A 507 0.06 23.58 -18.50
C GLN A 507 1.59 23.42 -18.66
N THR A 508 2.39 24.32 -18.05
CA THR A 508 3.88 24.24 -18.10
C THR A 508 4.53 23.67 -16.84
N GLU A 509 3.80 23.66 -15.70
CA GLU A 509 4.27 23.22 -14.38
C GLU A 509 3.41 22.06 -13.85
N VAL A 510 3.87 21.36 -12.81
CA VAL A 510 3.03 20.40 -12.06
C VAL A 510 1.78 21.08 -11.47
N ARG A 511 0.58 20.53 -11.73
CA ARG A 511 -0.68 20.97 -11.11
C ARG A 511 -1.08 20.02 -9.99
N LEU A 512 -1.02 20.50 -8.75
CA LEU A 512 -1.48 19.79 -7.55
C LEU A 512 -3.01 19.72 -7.53
N LEU A 513 -3.58 18.54 -7.27
CA LEU A 513 -5.04 18.31 -7.18
C LEU A 513 -5.55 18.47 -5.73
N PRO A 514 -6.88 18.56 -5.49
CA PRO A 514 -7.43 18.57 -4.12
C PRO A 514 -6.92 17.41 -3.26
N SER A 515 -6.80 16.22 -3.86
CA SER A 515 -6.27 15.01 -3.23
C SER A 515 -4.83 15.17 -2.71
N PHE A 516 -3.99 15.98 -3.35
CA PHE A 516 -2.64 16.29 -2.86
C PHE A 516 -2.70 17.08 -1.55
N TYR A 517 -3.52 18.13 -1.49
CA TYR A 517 -3.61 19.00 -0.31
C TYR A 517 -4.27 18.28 0.88
N ALA A 518 -5.22 17.39 0.61
CA ALA A 518 -5.81 16.54 1.64
C ALA A 518 -4.78 15.54 2.22
N LEU A 519 -4.01 14.85 1.37
CA LEU A 519 -2.94 13.96 1.82
C LEU A 519 -1.82 14.72 2.55
N GLN A 520 -1.45 15.90 2.04
CA GLN A 520 -0.47 16.80 2.68
C GLN A 520 -0.89 17.18 4.10
N LYS A 521 -2.15 17.57 4.28
CA LYS A 521 -2.72 17.87 5.59
C LYS A 521 -2.68 16.64 6.50
N ALA A 522 -3.12 15.48 6.01
CA ALA A 522 -3.13 14.24 6.78
C ALA A 522 -1.71 13.78 7.21
N PHE A 523 -0.71 13.90 6.33
CA PHE A 523 0.69 13.61 6.62
C PHE A 523 1.38 14.66 7.51
N THR A 524 0.99 15.95 7.46
CA THR A 524 1.61 16.99 8.33
C THR A 524 1.00 17.04 9.74
N GLU A 525 -0.29 16.70 9.90
CA GLU A 525 -0.97 16.75 11.20
C GLU A 525 -0.84 15.48 12.06
N ASN A 526 -0.66 14.30 11.45
CA ASN A 526 -0.65 13.03 12.19
C ASN A 526 0.78 12.47 12.34
N HIS A 527 1.13 12.07 13.56
CA HIS A 527 2.43 11.51 13.93
C HIS A 527 2.22 10.39 14.95
N VAL A 528 3.10 9.38 14.95
CA VAL A 528 3.17 8.43 16.07
C VAL A 528 3.72 9.12 17.32
N SER A 529 3.37 8.59 18.49
CA SER A 529 3.86 9.09 19.77
C SER A 529 5.38 8.94 19.90
N SER A 530 6.08 9.96 20.40
CA SER A 530 7.51 9.89 20.70
C SER A 530 7.86 8.99 21.89
N THR A 531 6.86 8.40 22.56
CA THR A 531 7.07 7.29 23.50
C THR A 531 7.61 6.01 22.85
N TRP A 532 7.63 5.96 21.51
CA TRP A 532 8.24 4.89 20.72
C TRP A 532 9.63 5.27 20.20
N ASP A 533 10.16 6.45 20.54
CA ASP A 533 11.52 6.89 20.18
C ASP A 533 12.54 6.58 21.28
N GLY A 534 13.83 6.56 20.93
CA GLY A 534 14.93 6.35 21.87
C GLY A 534 15.25 4.89 22.16
N LEU A 535 14.89 3.98 21.25
CA LEU A 535 15.24 2.56 21.32
C LEU A 535 16.77 2.36 21.25
N ASP A 536 17.33 1.47 22.07
CA ASP A 536 18.72 1.04 21.93
C ASP A 536 18.89 0.15 20.69
N THR A 537 19.37 0.75 19.61
CA THR A 537 19.63 0.08 18.33
C THR A 537 20.89 -0.77 18.33
N HIS A 538 21.80 -0.60 19.31
CA HIS A 538 22.94 -1.50 19.49
C HIS A 538 22.51 -2.82 20.16
N SER A 539 21.39 -2.81 20.88
CA SER A 539 20.73 -4.04 21.33
C SER A 539 19.94 -4.71 20.18
N CYS A 540 20.13 -6.02 20.04
CA CYS A 540 19.34 -6.84 19.12
C CYS A 540 18.24 -7.58 19.88
N SER A 541 16.98 -7.14 19.75
CA SER A 541 15.84 -8.06 19.91
C SER A 541 15.01 -8.15 18.62
N ALA A 542 14.59 -9.38 18.33
CA ALA A 542 13.71 -9.77 17.25
C ALA A 542 12.28 -10.07 17.74
N LEU A 543 11.94 -9.77 19.00
CA LEU A 543 10.59 -9.91 19.54
C LEU A 543 9.98 -8.53 19.83
N PRO A 544 8.78 -8.22 19.28
CA PRO A 544 8.09 -6.95 19.53
C PRO A 544 7.90 -6.58 21.00
N SER A 545 7.66 -7.58 21.85
CA SER A 545 7.46 -7.45 23.30
C SER A 545 8.64 -6.84 24.06
N ASP A 546 9.84 -6.93 23.48
CA ASP A 546 11.09 -6.52 24.12
C ASP A 546 11.48 -5.10 23.68
N VAL A 547 10.89 -4.64 22.59
CA VAL A 547 11.14 -3.35 21.94
C VAL A 547 10.21 -2.27 22.50
N ALA A 548 8.96 -2.62 22.83
CA ALA A 548 7.95 -1.68 23.31
C ALA A 548 6.83 -2.38 24.11
N PRO A 549 6.06 -1.64 24.93
CA PRO A 549 4.87 -2.16 25.61
C PRO A 549 3.69 -2.35 24.63
N MET A 550 3.70 -3.45 23.88
CA MET A 550 2.64 -3.82 22.92
C MET A 550 1.33 -4.23 23.61
N ALA A 551 0.18 -3.89 23.05
CA ALA A 551 -1.14 -4.37 23.51
C ALA A 551 -1.34 -5.89 23.29
N TYR A 552 -0.62 -6.47 22.32
CA TYR A 552 -0.78 -7.86 21.89
C TYR A 552 0.44 -8.73 22.24
N LYS A 553 0.20 -10.03 22.44
CA LYS A 553 1.27 -11.03 22.54
C LYS A 553 1.73 -11.44 21.15
N HIS A 554 3.03 -11.27 20.91
CA HIS A 554 3.69 -11.60 19.67
C HIS A 554 4.47 -12.90 19.80
N ALA A 555 4.50 -13.70 18.73
CA ALA A 555 5.26 -14.95 18.64
C ALA A 555 5.66 -15.19 17.18
N ARG A 556 6.80 -15.87 16.93
CA ARG A 556 7.30 -16.08 15.57
C ARG A 556 6.26 -16.73 14.66
N SER A 557 6.14 -16.22 13.42
CA SER A 557 5.20 -16.76 12.43
C SER A 557 5.47 -18.24 12.12
N VAL A 558 4.49 -19.09 12.43
CA VAL A 558 4.51 -20.53 12.12
C VAL A 558 3.96 -20.74 10.71
N CYS A 559 4.63 -21.55 9.90
CA CYS A 559 4.21 -21.79 8.51
C CYS A 559 2.78 -22.34 8.39
N THR A 560 2.05 -21.79 7.41
CA THR A 560 0.78 -22.31 6.93
C THR A 560 0.90 -23.79 6.55
N SER A 561 0.12 -24.64 7.20
CA SER A 561 0.21 -26.09 6.98
C SER A 561 -0.17 -26.51 5.56
N THR A 562 0.40 -27.63 5.08
CA THR A 562 0.14 -28.19 3.74
C THR A 562 -1.34 -28.34 3.43
N ALA A 563 -2.18 -28.67 4.41
CA ALA A 563 -3.63 -28.79 4.23
C ALA A 563 -4.27 -27.44 3.88
N VAL A 564 -3.96 -26.38 4.65
CA VAL A 564 -4.50 -25.02 4.44
C VAL A 564 -3.96 -24.43 3.13
N ALA A 565 -2.68 -24.61 2.83
CA ALA A 565 -2.06 -24.18 1.58
C ALA A 565 -2.69 -24.84 0.35
N ARG A 566 -3.01 -26.14 0.41
CA ARG A 566 -3.70 -26.86 -0.69
C ARG A 566 -5.17 -26.47 -0.80
N GLU A 567 -5.86 -26.24 0.32
CA GLU A 567 -7.24 -25.75 0.31
C GLU A 567 -7.34 -24.38 -0.37
N LEU A 568 -6.48 -23.44 0.01
CA LEU A 568 -6.43 -22.08 -0.57
C LEU A 568 -6.23 -22.13 -2.09
N GLN A 569 -5.22 -22.86 -2.58
CA GLN A 569 -4.97 -23.05 -4.01
C GLN A 569 -6.17 -23.68 -4.73
N THR A 570 -6.80 -24.68 -4.12
CA THR A 570 -7.99 -25.35 -4.69
C THR A 570 -9.17 -24.39 -4.77
N ARG A 571 -9.38 -23.56 -3.74
CA ARG A 571 -10.49 -22.59 -3.66
C ARG A 571 -10.38 -21.49 -4.72
N HIS A 572 -9.15 -21.10 -5.08
CA HIS A 572 -8.87 -20.11 -6.12
C HIS A 572 -8.66 -20.71 -7.52
N GLY A 573 -8.89 -22.01 -7.71
CA GLY A 573 -8.93 -22.63 -9.05
C GLY A 573 -7.57 -22.79 -9.74
N VAL A 574 -6.49 -22.89 -8.95
CA VAL A 574 -5.12 -23.19 -9.43
C VAL A 574 -5.10 -24.47 -10.26
N GLU A 575 -4.38 -24.47 -11.38
CA GLU A 575 -4.39 -25.58 -12.34
C GLU A 575 -3.52 -26.77 -11.91
N LYS A 576 -2.43 -26.48 -11.19
CA LYS A 576 -1.51 -27.44 -10.59
C LYS A 576 -1.27 -27.02 -9.14
N VAL A 577 -2.04 -27.59 -8.21
CA VAL A 577 -1.82 -27.40 -6.77
C VAL A 577 -0.44 -27.95 -6.40
N VAL A 578 0.40 -27.12 -5.77
CA VAL A 578 1.76 -27.47 -5.33
C VAL A 578 1.83 -27.59 -3.81
N ASP A 579 2.87 -28.24 -3.29
CA ASP A 579 3.18 -28.15 -1.87
C ASP A 579 3.99 -26.89 -1.58
N TRP A 580 3.45 -26.02 -0.72
CA TRP A 580 4.11 -24.81 -0.28
C TRP A 580 5.39 -25.08 0.54
N HIS A 581 5.59 -26.29 1.06
CA HIS A 581 6.80 -26.66 1.83
C HIS A 581 7.97 -27.12 0.94
N VAL A 582 7.80 -27.09 -0.39
CA VAL A 582 8.85 -27.45 -1.35
C VAL A 582 9.16 -26.22 -2.22
N ILE A 583 10.20 -25.48 -1.81
CA ILE A 583 10.67 -24.29 -2.53
C ILE A 583 11.76 -24.70 -3.54
N PRO A 584 11.80 -24.14 -4.76
CA PRO A 584 12.85 -24.45 -5.73
C PRO A 584 14.28 -24.21 -5.23
N PRO A 585 15.26 -25.04 -5.63
CA PRO A 585 16.68 -24.82 -5.32
C PRO A 585 17.23 -23.57 -6.02
N THR A 586 18.38 -23.07 -5.55
CA THR A 586 19.08 -21.95 -6.20
C THR A 586 19.50 -22.33 -7.63
N PRO A 587 19.31 -21.48 -8.66
CA PRO A 587 19.56 -21.85 -10.05
C PRO A 587 21.05 -22.02 -10.32
N SER A 588 21.47 -23.23 -10.69
CA SER A 588 22.87 -23.60 -10.89
C SER A 588 23.33 -23.59 -12.35
N ALA A 589 22.42 -23.32 -13.29
CA ALA A 589 22.74 -23.20 -14.70
C ALA A 589 23.67 -21.99 -14.97
N SER A 590 24.62 -22.16 -15.89
CA SER A 590 25.68 -21.17 -16.11
C SER A 590 25.15 -19.86 -16.70
N VAL A 591 25.48 -18.75 -16.06
CA VAL A 591 25.23 -17.34 -16.45
C VAL A 591 25.72 -16.96 -17.87
N LEU A 592 26.56 -17.80 -18.47
CA LEU A 592 27.36 -17.60 -19.69
C LEU A 592 26.62 -17.26 -21.00
N ALA A 593 25.31 -17.00 -20.97
CA ALA A 593 24.51 -16.63 -22.14
C ALA A 593 24.22 -15.12 -22.27
N ALA A 594 24.32 -14.33 -21.19
CA ALA A 594 23.83 -12.94 -21.17
C ALA A 594 24.81 -11.90 -20.61
N TRP A 595 25.47 -12.17 -19.48
CA TRP A 595 26.32 -11.19 -18.78
C TRP A 595 27.64 -11.82 -18.31
N ASN A 596 28.71 -11.02 -18.23
CA ASN A 596 30.00 -11.49 -17.70
C ASN A 596 29.86 -11.90 -16.24
N ALA A 597 30.44 -13.05 -15.87
CA ALA A 597 30.33 -13.59 -14.51
C ALA A 597 30.87 -12.66 -13.41
N THR A 598 31.78 -11.74 -13.74
CA THR A 598 32.26 -10.68 -12.85
C THR A 598 31.17 -9.69 -12.42
N ALA A 599 30.09 -9.54 -13.19
CA ALA A 599 28.99 -8.62 -12.87
C ALA A 599 28.08 -9.14 -11.74
N ILE A 600 28.15 -10.42 -11.35
CA ILE A 600 27.31 -11.02 -10.29
C ILE A 600 28.16 -11.36 -9.04
N GLY A 601 29.41 -10.89 -8.99
CA GLY A 601 30.23 -10.94 -7.80
C GLY A 601 29.70 -10.01 -6.69
N CYS A 602 30.46 -9.89 -5.61
CA CYS A 602 30.20 -8.84 -4.63
C CYS A 602 30.63 -7.47 -5.18
N PRO A 603 29.95 -6.38 -4.77
CA PRO A 603 30.25 -5.04 -5.24
C PRO A 603 31.67 -4.60 -4.86
N ALA A 604 32.25 -3.71 -5.66
CA ALA A 604 33.59 -3.15 -5.43
C ALA A 604 33.60 -1.91 -4.52
N TYR A 605 32.43 -1.44 -4.06
CA TYR A 605 32.32 -0.45 -2.99
C TYR A 605 32.35 -1.14 -1.63
N GLN A 606 32.66 -0.37 -0.58
CA GLN A 606 32.49 -0.81 0.81
C GLN A 606 31.61 0.17 1.56
N VAL A 607 30.59 -0.36 2.24
CA VAL A 607 29.87 0.36 3.31
C VAL A 607 30.68 0.32 4.60
N SER A 608 30.36 1.18 5.56
CA SER A 608 31.04 1.15 6.87
C SER A 608 30.71 -0.14 7.64
N PRO A 609 31.60 -0.58 8.54
CA PRO A 609 31.30 -1.69 9.47
C PRO A 609 30.08 -1.40 10.34
N GLU A 610 29.82 -0.12 10.64
CA GLU A 610 28.71 0.37 11.45
C GLU A 610 27.37 0.15 10.72
N GLU A 611 27.21 0.67 9.49
CA GLU A 611 26.03 0.45 8.64
C GLU A 611 25.76 -1.05 8.39
N HIS A 612 26.82 -1.86 8.25
CA HIS A 612 26.69 -3.30 8.12
C HIS A 612 26.15 -3.92 9.43
N GLN A 613 26.75 -3.61 10.58
CA GLN A 613 26.37 -4.15 11.88
C GLN A 613 24.94 -3.75 12.31
N GLU A 614 24.52 -2.50 12.09
CA GLU A 614 23.16 -2.02 12.42
C GLU A 614 22.07 -2.85 11.73
N SER A 615 22.34 -3.24 10.48
CA SER A 615 21.49 -4.06 9.63
C SER A 615 21.43 -5.53 10.09
N CYS A 616 22.42 -6.00 10.84
CA CYS A 616 22.61 -7.42 11.19
C CYS A 616 21.84 -7.92 12.42
N CYS A 617 21.10 -7.07 13.15
CA CYS A 617 20.31 -7.56 14.30
C CYS A 617 19.10 -8.41 13.92
N HIS A 618 18.58 -8.31 12.69
CA HIS A 618 17.41 -9.08 12.23
C HIS A 618 17.72 -10.12 11.14
N MET A 619 18.88 -10.01 10.48
CA MET A 619 19.36 -10.94 9.47
C MET A 619 20.54 -11.75 10.02
N SER A 620 20.64 -13.03 9.68
CA SER A 620 21.73 -13.90 10.17
C SER A 620 23.09 -13.53 9.55
N CYS A 621 23.75 -12.52 10.11
CA CYS A 621 25.14 -12.19 9.82
C CYS A 621 26.07 -13.08 10.67
N SER A 622 26.34 -14.28 10.18
CA SER A 622 27.49 -15.06 10.64
C SER A 622 28.78 -14.33 10.25
N HIS A 623 29.62 -14.02 11.25
CA HIS A 623 31.03 -13.65 11.05
C HIS A 623 31.87 -14.86 10.61
#